data_AF-A0A5K1AZN3-F1
#
_entry.id   AF-A0A5K1AZN3-F1
#
_cell.length_a   1.000
_cell.length_b   1.000
_cell.length_c   1.000
_cell.angle_alpha   90.00
_cell.angle_beta   90.00
_cell.angle_gamma   90.00
#
_symmetry.space_group_name_H-M   'P 1'
#
loop_
_entity.id
_entity.type
_entity.pdbx_description
1 polymer ?
#
loop_
_entity_poly.entity_id
_entity_poly.type
_entity_poly.pdbx_seq_one_letter_code
_entity_poly.pdbx_strand_id
1 'polypeptide(L)'
;AAYRLRISNVGLKASLNFRIQSHRMLLVETEGSYTVQRQYESLDVHVGQSYSVIVRADQPLGAYFMVASTRFLDDEVWGVATVRYSGFSGGPSSGHPPPGPDPLDYFFSMHQARTI
;
A
#
# COMPACT_ATOMS: atom_id res chain seq x y z
N ALA A 1 -15.63 -6.09 -6.96
CA ALA A 1 -15.56 -6.96 -5.75
C ALA A 1 -14.76 -6.25 -4.65
N ALA A 2 -14.87 -6.67 -3.39
CA ALA A 2 -14.06 -6.11 -2.29
C ALA A 2 -13.19 -7.21 -1.68
N TYR A 3 -11.90 -6.92 -1.50
CA TYR A 3 -10.90 -7.85 -1.00
C TYR A 3 -10.29 -7.33 0.28
N ARG A 4 -10.18 -8.18 1.30
CA ARG A 4 -9.45 -7.86 2.53
C ARG A 4 -8.00 -8.32 2.40
N LEU A 5 -7.06 -7.38 2.42
CA LEU A 5 -5.63 -7.66 2.43
C LEU A 5 -5.09 -7.49 3.84
N ARG A 6 -4.25 -8.45 4.28
CA ARG A 6 -3.46 -8.35 5.51
C ARG A 6 -2.03 -8.07 5.11
N ILE A 7 -1.52 -6.93 5.52
CA ILE A 7 -0.20 -6.42 5.17
C ILE A 7 0.61 -6.39 6.47
N SER A 8 1.74 -7.09 6.49
CA SER A 8 2.62 -7.17 7.66
C SER A 8 4.06 -6.91 7.25
N ASN A 9 4.72 -5.98 7.94
CA ASN A 9 6.15 -5.76 7.72
C ASN A 9 6.95 -6.67 8.66
N VAL A 10 7.46 -7.77 8.09
CA VAL A 10 8.32 -8.76 8.74
C VAL A 10 9.82 -8.49 8.55
N GLY A 11 10.17 -7.30 8.05
CA GLY A 11 11.55 -6.87 7.87
C GLY A 11 12.26 -6.54 9.19
N LEU A 12 13.56 -6.25 9.11
CA LEU A 12 14.39 -5.98 10.29
C LEU A 12 14.70 -4.50 10.53
N LYS A 13 14.60 -3.66 9.49
CA LYS A 13 15.08 -2.28 9.53
C LYS A 13 14.19 -1.29 8.79
N ALA A 14 13.80 -1.62 7.56
CA ALA A 14 13.11 -0.68 6.68
C ALA A 14 11.62 -0.57 7.02
N SER A 15 11.12 0.67 7.05
CA SER A 15 9.68 0.92 6.95
C SER A 15 9.28 0.87 5.47
N LEU A 16 8.07 0.44 5.18
CA LEU A 16 7.60 0.21 3.80
C LEU A 16 6.38 1.08 3.51
N ASN A 17 6.39 1.79 2.39
CA ASN A 17 5.18 2.40 1.85
C ASN A 17 4.51 1.44 0.88
N PHE A 18 3.33 0.97 1.24
CA PHE A 18 2.51 0.07 0.43
C PHE A 18 1.44 0.86 -0.33
N ARG A 19 1.27 0.56 -1.63
CA ARG A 19 0.27 1.20 -2.48
C ARG A 19 -0.14 0.31 -3.65
N ILE A 20 -1.35 0.53 -4.15
CA ILE A 20 -1.87 -0.14 -5.35
C ILE A 20 -2.30 0.94 -6.32
N GLN A 21 -1.82 0.86 -7.56
CA GLN A 21 -2.08 1.84 -8.59
C GLN A 21 -3.58 2.02 -8.81
N SER A 22 -4.04 3.27 -8.77
CA SER A 22 -5.44 3.67 -8.97
C SER A 22 -6.43 3.01 -7.99
N HIS A 23 -5.96 2.44 -6.87
CA HIS A 23 -6.84 1.82 -5.89
C HIS A 23 -6.65 2.48 -4.52
N ARG A 24 -7.76 2.89 -3.93
CA ARG A 24 -7.78 3.31 -2.52
C ARG A 24 -7.94 2.11 -1.61
N MET A 25 -7.33 2.21 -0.44
CA MET A 25 -7.32 1.19 0.59
C MET A 25 -8.06 1.72 1.82
N LEU A 26 -9.14 1.06 2.20
CA LEU A 26 -9.87 1.37 3.42
C LEU A 26 -9.22 0.62 4.59
N LEU A 27 -8.55 1.32 5.49
CA LEU A 27 -8.01 0.73 6.71
C LEU A 27 -9.15 0.33 7.63
N VAL A 28 -9.16 -0.93 8.06
CA VAL A 28 -10.23 -1.50 8.92
C VAL A 28 -9.71 -2.12 10.22
N GLU A 29 -8.43 -2.49 10.27
CA GLU A 29 -7.82 -3.07 11.47
C GLU A 29 -6.34 -2.71 11.51
N THR A 30 -5.84 -2.41 12.71
CA THR A 30 -4.43 -2.20 12.99
C THR A 30 -4.04 -3.05 14.17
N GLU A 31 -3.02 -3.90 13.98
CA GLU A 31 -2.45 -4.75 15.03
C GLU A 31 -3.48 -5.56 15.83
N GLY A 32 -4.55 -6.03 15.18
CA GLY A 32 -5.62 -6.82 15.81
C GLY A 32 -6.76 -6.01 16.42
N SER A 33 -6.71 -4.67 16.35
CA SER A 33 -7.77 -3.78 16.85
C SER A 33 -8.49 -3.07 15.70
N TYR A 34 -9.81 -2.96 15.79
CA TYR A 34 -10.61 -2.21 14.81
C TYR A 34 -10.37 -0.71 14.98
N THR A 35 -10.01 -0.05 13.89
CA THR A 35 -9.80 1.41 13.87
C THR A 35 -10.93 2.14 13.19
N VAL A 36 -10.93 3.47 13.31
CA VAL A 36 -11.83 4.32 12.55
C VAL A 36 -11.53 4.12 11.07
N GLN A 37 -12.55 3.74 10.30
CA GLN A 37 -12.38 3.42 8.89
C GLN A 37 -11.94 4.67 8.10
N ARG A 38 -10.72 4.63 7.58
CA ARG A 38 -10.13 5.72 6.78
C ARG A 38 -9.61 5.21 5.45
N GLN A 39 -9.75 6.03 4.41
CA GLN A 39 -9.22 5.73 3.09
C GLN A 39 -7.82 6.30 2.94
N TYR A 40 -6.92 5.47 2.43
CA TYR A 40 -5.54 5.81 2.12
C TYR A 40 -5.22 5.43 0.67
N GLU A 41 -4.42 6.26 0.00
CA GLU A 41 -3.87 5.96 -1.33
C GLU A 41 -2.55 5.19 -1.23
N SER A 42 -1.80 5.45 -0.15
CA SER A 42 -0.64 4.68 0.26
C SER A 42 -0.58 4.60 1.79
N LEU A 43 0.13 3.60 2.31
CA LEU A 43 0.19 3.33 3.73
C LEU A 43 1.64 3.02 4.13
N ASP A 44 2.17 3.76 5.11
CA ASP A 44 3.44 3.44 5.74
C ASP A 44 3.27 2.30 6.76
N VAL A 45 4.05 1.25 6.62
CA VAL A 45 4.08 0.07 7.49
C VAL A 45 5.46 -0.07 8.11
N HIS A 46 5.56 0.25 9.39
CA HIS A 46 6.81 0.12 10.13
C HIS A 46 7.07 -1.33 10.52
N VAL A 47 8.33 -1.63 10.85
CA VAL A 47 8.76 -2.97 11.25
C VAL A 47 7.91 -3.49 12.41
N GLY A 48 7.40 -4.72 12.27
CA GLY A 48 6.55 -5.36 13.28
C GLY A 48 5.07 -5.03 13.18
N GLN A 49 4.68 -4.00 12.42
CA GLN A 49 3.29 -3.60 12.29
C GLN A 49 2.52 -4.51 11.32
N SER A 50 1.23 -4.66 11.59
CA SER A 50 0.29 -5.37 10.72
C SER A 50 -1.00 -4.57 10.55
N TYR A 51 -1.46 -4.45 9.31
CA TYR A 51 -2.66 -3.71 8.94
C TYR A 51 -3.59 -4.59 8.10
N SER A 52 -4.89 -4.47 8.34
CA SER A 52 -5.90 -4.98 7.40
C SER A 52 -6.55 -3.84 6.65
N VAL A 53 -6.54 -3.93 5.33
CA VAL A 53 -7.20 -2.99 4.43
C VAL A 53 -8.23 -3.68 3.56
N ILE A 54 -9.31 -2.98 3.24
CA ILE A 54 -10.27 -3.37 2.21
C ILE A 54 -9.93 -2.62 0.93
N VAL A 55 -9.65 -3.38 -0.13
CA VAL A 55 -9.41 -2.85 -1.47
C VAL A 55 -10.59 -3.21 -2.36
N ARG A 56 -11.16 -2.22 -3.02
CA ARG A 56 -12.26 -2.42 -3.97
C ARG A 56 -11.67 -2.56 -5.37
N ALA A 57 -12.01 -3.64 -6.05
CA ALA A 57 -11.76 -3.78 -7.47
C ALA A 57 -12.84 -3.02 -8.24
N ASP A 58 -12.68 -1.70 -8.31
CA ASP A 58 -13.62 -0.73 -8.90
C ASP A 58 -13.04 0.02 -10.12
N GLN A 59 -11.86 -0.37 -10.57
CA GLN A 59 -11.21 0.19 -11.75
C GLN A 59 -11.67 -0.54 -13.03
N PRO A 60 -11.42 0.03 -14.23
CA PRO A 60 -11.67 -0.66 -15.50
C PRO A 60 -10.98 -2.03 -15.60
N LEU A 61 -11.43 -2.89 -16.53
CA LEU A 61 -10.79 -4.18 -16.74
C LEU A 61 -9.32 -4.01 -17.14
N GLY A 62 -8.40 -4.47 -16.30
CA GLY A 62 -6.96 -4.27 -16.52
C GLY A 62 -6.06 -4.96 -15.51
N ALA A 63 -4.78 -4.62 -15.58
CA ALA A 63 -3.77 -4.96 -14.60
C ALA A 63 -3.15 -3.68 -14.02
N TYR A 64 -2.80 -3.73 -12.73
CA TYR A 64 -2.38 -2.57 -11.95
C TYR A 64 -1.15 -2.94 -11.13
N PHE A 65 -0.23 -2.00 -10.97
CA PHE A 65 0.93 -2.21 -10.10
C PHE A 65 0.54 -2.21 -8.62
N MET A 66 1.09 -3.15 -7.87
CA MET A 66 1.16 -3.14 -6.42
C MET A 66 2.61 -2.89 -6.04
N VAL A 67 2.87 -1.89 -5.21
CA VAL A 67 4.24 -1.45 -4.91
C VAL A 67 4.43 -1.40 -3.41
N ALA A 68 5.58 -1.90 -2.97
CA ALA A 68 6.14 -1.63 -1.66
C ALA A 68 7.50 -0.96 -1.86
N SER A 69 7.70 0.26 -1.38
CA SER A 69 9.01 0.92 -1.42
C SER A 69 9.53 1.26 -0.03
N THR A 70 10.85 1.24 0.16
CA THR A 70 11.46 1.54 1.46
C THR A 70 11.31 3.02 1.82
N ARG A 71 11.17 3.28 3.11
CA ARG A 71 11.06 4.61 3.72
C ARG A 71 12.22 4.83 4.68
N PHE A 72 12.65 6.09 4.82
CA PHE A 72 13.65 6.53 5.81
C PHE A 72 15.02 5.85 5.67
N LEU A 73 15.41 5.56 4.42
CA LEU A 73 16.74 5.06 4.06
C LEU A 73 17.31 5.95 2.94
N ASP A 74 18.64 6.02 2.84
CA ASP A 74 19.33 6.78 1.79
C ASP A 74 19.01 6.24 0.39
N ASP A 75 18.93 4.91 0.27
CA ASP A 75 18.57 4.22 -0.95
C ASP A 75 17.11 3.72 -0.90
N GLU A 76 16.30 4.17 -1.86
CA GLU A 76 14.94 3.66 -2.04
C GLU A 76 14.96 2.35 -2.86
N VAL A 77 14.49 1.26 -2.25
CA VAL A 77 14.37 -0.05 -2.89
C VAL A 77 12.90 -0.41 -3.06
N TRP A 78 12.56 -0.95 -4.22
CA TRP A 78 11.18 -1.15 -4.64
C TRP A 78 10.90 -2.64 -4.87
N GLY A 79 9.81 -3.13 -4.30
CA GLY A 79 9.17 -4.40 -4.66
C GLY A 79 7.90 -4.12 -5.47
N VAL A 80 7.80 -4.70 -6.66
CA VAL A 80 6.66 -4.51 -7.56
C VAL A 80 5.97 -5.84 -7.83
N ALA A 81 4.65 -5.85 -7.66
CA ALA A 81 3.76 -6.95 -7.99
C ALA A 81 2.63 -6.45 -8.90
N THR A 82 1.81 -7.38 -9.39
CA THR A 82 0.69 -7.05 -10.29
C THR A 82 -0.63 -7.54 -9.71
N VAL A 83 -1.62 -6.64 -9.64
CA VAL A 83 -3.03 -6.96 -9.42
C VAL A 83 -3.68 -7.07 -10.79
N ARG A 84 -4.16 -8.26 -11.15
CA ARG A 84 -4.80 -8.51 -12.44
C ARG A 84 -6.27 -8.85 -12.24
N TYR A 85 -7.14 -8.14 -12.95
CA TYR A 85 -8.57 -8.41 -12.90
C TYR A 85 -8.90 -9.65 -13.71
N SER A 86 -9.87 -10.44 -13.23
CA SER A 86 -10.31 -11.65 -13.92
C SER A 86 -10.81 -11.30 -15.33
N GLY A 87 -10.36 -12.07 -16.33
CA GLY A 87 -10.68 -11.84 -17.74
C GLY A 87 -9.71 -10.92 -18.50
N PHE A 88 -8.74 -10.28 -17.82
CA PHE A 88 -7.67 -9.53 -18.48
C PHE A 88 -6.42 -10.39 -18.68
N SER A 89 -5.82 -10.36 -19.87
CA SER A 89 -4.61 -11.13 -20.22
C SER A 89 -3.35 -10.28 -20.39
N GLY A 90 -3.46 -8.95 -20.42
CA GLY A 90 -2.33 -8.05 -20.57
C GLY A 90 -1.56 -7.78 -19.27
N GLY A 91 -0.49 -6.98 -19.40
CA GLY A 91 0.26 -6.42 -18.27
C GLY A 91 -0.28 -5.04 -17.83
N PRO A 92 0.28 -4.45 -16.76
CA PRO A 92 -0.09 -3.12 -16.29
C PRO A 92 0.05 -2.07 -17.39
N SER A 93 -0.94 -1.19 -17.54
CA SER A 93 -1.03 -0.25 -18.68
C SER A 93 -0.10 0.97 -18.56
N SER A 94 0.32 1.32 -17.35
CA SER A 94 1.37 2.33 -17.13
C SER A 94 2.74 1.69 -17.26
N GLY A 95 3.67 2.28 -18.01
CA GLY A 95 5.05 1.78 -18.09
C GLY A 95 5.84 1.89 -16.77
N HIS A 96 5.31 2.59 -15.76
CA HIS A 96 6.01 2.84 -14.49
C HIS A 96 5.07 2.63 -13.28
N PRO A 97 5.58 2.09 -12.17
CA PRO A 97 4.82 2.00 -10.93
C PRO A 97 4.43 3.39 -10.39
N PRO A 98 3.31 3.53 -9.66
CA PRO A 98 2.90 4.81 -9.10
C PRO A 98 3.97 5.38 -8.17
N PRO A 99 4.22 6.70 -8.19
CA PRO A 99 5.14 7.32 -7.24
C PRO A 99 4.63 7.14 -5.80
N GLY A 100 5.56 7.01 -4.86
CA GLY A 100 5.27 7.06 -3.42
C GLY A 100 5.47 8.47 -2.86
N PRO A 101 5.20 8.67 -1.56
CA PRO A 101 5.67 9.87 -0.86
C PRO A 101 7.20 9.99 -0.91
N ASP A 102 7.74 11.19 -0.74
CA ASP A 102 9.20 11.43 -0.69
C ASP A 102 9.84 10.57 0.41
N PRO A 103 10.87 9.74 0.14
CA PRO A 103 11.42 8.73 1.08
C PRO A 103 11.75 9.24 2.49
N LEU A 104 12.03 10.54 2.64
CA LEU A 104 12.39 11.20 3.89
C LEU A 104 11.26 12.09 4.46
N ASP A 105 10.04 12.01 3.91
CA ASP A 105 8.88 12.69 4.45
C ASP A 105 8.38 12.02 5.75
N TYR A 106 8.98 12.41 6.86
CA TYR A 106 8.56 11.99 8.20
C TYR A 106 7.18 12.57 8.58
N PHE A 107 6.80 13.72 8.02
CA PHE A 107 5.51 14.34 8.34
C PHE A 107 4.36 13.49 7.81
N PHE A 108 4.45 12.96 6.59
CA PHE A 108 3.48 12.01 6.05
C PHE A 108 3.21 10.85 7.02
N SER A 109 4.29 10.22 7.51
CA SER A 109 4.20 9.09 8.44
C SER A 109 3.59 9.47 9.79
N MET A 110 4.00 10.61 10.34
CA MET A 110 3.47 11.12 11.61
C MET A 110 1.99 11.51 11.49
N HIS A 111 1.57 12.07 10.35
CA HIS A 111 0.17 12.35 10.09
C HIS A 111 -0.65 11.07 10.01
N GLN A 112 -0.15 10.05 9.30
CA GLN A 112 -0.79 8.74 9.28
C GLN A 112 -0.94 8.18 10.70
N ALA A 113 0.14 8.14 11.48
CA ALA A 113 0.13 7.61 12.85
C ALA A 113 -0.88 8.28 13.78
N ARG A 114 -1.18 9.57 13.58
CA ARG A 114 -2.21 10.32 14.34
C ARG A 114 -3.64 9.98 13.96
N THR A 115 -3.82 9.35 12.80
CA THR A 115 -5.12 9.10 12.19
C THR A 115 -5.56 7.64 12.25
N ILE A 116 -4.68 6.77 12.69
CA ILE A 116 -4.89 5.34 12.90
C ILE A 116 -5.40 5.09 14.31
#